data_AF-A0A1F9LL83-F1
#
_entry.id   AF-A0A1F9LL83-F1
#
_cell.length_a   1.000
_cell.length_b   1.000
_cell.length_c   1.000
_cell.angle_alpha   90.00
_cell.angle_beta   90.00
_cell.angle_gamma   90.00
#
_symmetry.space_group_name_H-M   'P 1'
#
loop_
_entity.id
_entity.type
_entity.pdbx_description
1 polymer ?
#
loop_
_entity_poly.entity_id
_entity_poly.type
_entity_poly.pdbx_seq_one_letter_code
_entity_poly.pdbx_strand_id
1 'polypeptide(L)'
;MSGFIHGFQESRRAKRLDRAAKMLRQKTATEEQRRVAYEEIENNPGAEAAEALLNRYDFTIEKTIADLEEKEWIHDLLIGWGEVVVEPVKAYLRRAAQIAWPVKILAALIPREELLEFLFLLMPEGDTIFDENSHQRAIEVLAQLGEFRDPRISHLAAGLLGDSDDDLKLAALAAIELQAGDEEREAVTAAFLAEEDNIRVRKRMLELFHAKGWSVESIRKEAEKLLPQGYFLSKNHVIKQRDY
;
A
#
# COMPACT_ATOMS: atom_id res chain seq x y z
N MET A 1 11.44 -48.08 -13.50
CA MET A 1 11.31 -47.16 -14.65
C MET A 1 10.32 -46.01 -14.43
N SER A 2 9.40 -46.07 -13.47
CA SER A 2 8.40 -45.00 -13.25
C SER A 2 8.96 -43.67 -12.71
N GLY A 3 9.98 -43.69 -11.85
CA GLY A 3 10.55 -42.47 -11.25
C GLY A 3 11.37 -41.59 -12.21
N PHE A 4 12.02 -42.20 -13.22
CA PHE A 4 12.82 -41.46 -14.21
C PHE A 4 11.97 -40.64 -15.19
N ILE A 5 10.81 -41.17 -15.59
CA ILE A 5 9.88 -40.47 -16.50
C ILE A 5 9.21 -39.31 -15.78
N HIS A 6 8.84 -39.49 -14.51
CA HIS A 6 8.20 -38.45 -13.69
C HIS A 6 9.13 -37.24 -13.49
N GLY A 7 10.38 -37.45 -13.04
CA GLY A 7 11.33 -36.36 -12.85
C GLY A 7 11.71 -35.62 -14.14
N PHE A 8 11.67 -36.30 -15.29
CA PHE A 8 11.88 -35.65 -16.59
C PHE A 8 10.71 -34.76 -17.02
N GLN A 9 9.47 -35.19 -16.78
CA GLN A 9 8.27 -34.39 -17.05
C GLN A 9 8.20 -33.16 -16.15
N GLU A 10 8.53 -33.32 -14.87
CA GLU A 10 8.59 -32.23 -13.90
C GLU A 10 9.66 -31.18 -14.27
N SER A 11 10.86 -31.60 -14.66
CA SER A 11 11.91 -30.70 -15.15
C SER A 11 11.50 -29.92 -16.40
N ARG A 12 10.74 -30.56 -17.32
CA ARG A 12 10.20 -29.88 -18.50
C ARG A 12 9.13 -28.85 -18.14
N ARG A 13 8.23 -29.19 -17.20
CA ARG A 13 7.21 -28.27 -16.69
C ARG A 13 7.85 -27.03 -16.06
N ALA A 14 8.80 -27.22 -15.15
CA ALA A 14 9.51 -26.12 -14.49
C ALA A 14 10.20 -25.18 -15.51
N LYS A 15 10.83 -25.74 -16.56
CA LYS A 15 11.44 -24.93 -17.63
C LYS A 15 10.43 -24.13 -18.44
N ARG A 16 9.22 -24.63 -18.66
CA ARG A 16 8.18 -23.87 -19.37
C ARG A 16 7.64 -22.74 -18.50
N LEU A 17 7.38 -23.02 -17.22
CA LEU A 17 6.99 -22.00 -16.24
C LEU A 17 8.04 -20.90 -16.10
N ASP A 18 9.33 -21.23 -15.99
CA ASP A 18 10.41 -20.23 -15.93
C ASP A 18 10.45 -19.34 -17.18
N ARG A 19 10.24 -19.90 -18.38
CA ARG A 19 10.16 -19.10 -19.61
C ARG A 19 8.93 -18.19 -19.63
N ALA A 20 7.77 -18.68 -19.21
CA ALA A 20 6.56 -17.89 -19.11
C ALA A 20 6.73 -16.75 -18.10
N ALA A 21 7.28 -17.02 -16.92
CA ALA A 21 7.59 -16.01 -15.91
C ALA A 21 8.53 -14.92 -16.44
N LYS A 22 9.59 -15.32 -17.15
CA LYS A 22 10.52 -14.37 -17.81
C LYS A 22 9.83 -13.53 -18.88
N MET A 23 8.85 -14.07 -19.59
CA MET A 23 8.07 -13.31 -20.57
C MET A 23 7.22 -12.24 -19.89
N LEU A 24 6.53 -12.59 -18.79
CA LEU A 24 5.66 -11.63 -18.06
C LEU A 24 6.41 -10.48 -17.40
N ARG A 25 7.72 -10.61 -17.17
CA ARG A 25 8.58 -9.53 -16.65
C ARG A 25 9.01 -8.52 -17.71
N GLN A 26 8.83 -8.83 -19.00
CA GLN A 26 9.29 -7.97 -20.08
C GLN A 26 8.24 -6.89 -20.38
N LYS A 27 8.57 -5.64 -20.03
CA LYS A 27 7.74 -4.47 -20.35
C LYS A 27 7.45 -4.32 -21.84
N THR A 28 8.34 -4.81 -22.70
CA THR A 28 8.26 -4.75 -24.16
C THR A 28 7.56 -5.95 -24.78
N ALA A 29 7.17 -6.96 -24.00
CA ALA A 29 6.43 -8.10 -24.54
C ALA A 29 5.13 -7.61 -25.19
N THR A 30 4.75 -8.21 -26.31
CA THR A 30 3.45 -7.94 -26.91
C THR A 30 2.34 -8.60 -26.11
N GLU A 31 1.10 -8.14 -26.31
CA GLU A 31 -0.08 -8.74 -25.70
C GLU A 31 -0.21 -10.23 -26.02
N GLU A 32 0.03 -10.63 -27.27
CA GLU A 32 0.02 -12.02 -27.71
C GLU A 32 1.10 -12.87 -27.01
N GLN A 33 2.31 -12.32 -26.84
CA GLN A 33 3.38 -13.01 -26.12
C GLN A 33 3.03 -13.22 -24.64
N ARG A 34 2.40 -12.22 -24.00
CA ARG A 34 1.92 -12.35 -22.62
C ARG A 34 0.79 -13.36 -22.53
N ARG A 35 -0.16 -13.35 -23.46
CA ARG A 35 -1.27 -14.31 -23.52
C ARG A 35 -0.78 -15.76 -23.56
N VAL A 36 0.18 -16.08 -24.42
CA VAL A 36 0.77 -17.43 -24.47
C VAL A 36 1.43 -17.81 -23.14
N ALA A 37 2.10 -16.85 -22.47
CA ALA A 37 2.69 -17.08 -21.16
C ALA A 37 1.62 -17.31 -20.07
N TYR A 38 0.53 -16.54 -20.10
CA TYR A 38 -0.61 -16.71 -19.20
C TYR A 38 -1.25 -18.09 -19.39
N GLU A 39 -1.50 -18.53 -20.63
CA GLU A 39 -2.07 -19.86 -20.92
C GLU A 39 -1.17 -20.99 -20.39
N GLU A 40 0.16 -20.90 -20.55
CA GLU A 40 1.08 -21.90 -19.99
C GLU A 40 1.01 -21.93 -18.45
N ILE A 41 0.92 -20.78 -17.81
CA ILE A 41 0.85 -20.66 -16.35
C ILE A 41 -0.49 -21.17 -15.80
N GLU A 42 -1.60 -20.80 -16.45
CA GLU A 42 -2.97 -21.22 -16.10
C GLU A 42 -3.10 -22.74 -16.12
N ASN A 43 -2.52 -23.40 -17.12
CA ASN A 43 -2.53 -24.86 -17.25
C ASN A 43 -1.65 -25.59 -16.23
N ASN A 44 -0.88 -24.88 -15.41
CA ASN A 44 0.09 -25.45 -14.48
C ASN A 44 0.03 -24.77 -13.10
N PRO A 45 -1.14 -24.72 -12.43
CA PRO A 45 -1.31 -23.97 -11.18
C PRO A 45 -0.41 -24.49 -10.06
N GLY A 46 -0.11 -23.61 -9.11
CA GLY A 46 0.74 -23.87 -7.95
C GLY A 46 1.52 -22.62 -7.49
N ALA A 47 2.31 -22.77 -6.45
CA ALA A 47 3.06 -21.66 -5.84
C ALA A 47 3.99 -20.96 -6.84
N GLU A 48 4.79 -21.72 -7.60
CA GLU A 48 5.71 -21.18 -8.61
C GLU A 48 4.97 -20.41 -9.72
N ALA A 49 3.79 -20.90 -10.11
CA ALA A 49 2.93 -20.25 -11.08
C ALA A 49 2.36 -18.93 -10.54
N ALA A 50 2.00 -18.90 -9.25
CA ALA A 50 1.52 -17.69 -8.60
C ALA A 50 2.63 -16.62 -8.51
N GLU A 51 3.84 -17.02 -8.13
CA GLU A 51 5.02 -16.14 -8.14
C GLU A 51 5.31 -15.57 -9.54
N ALA A 52 5.10 -16.36 -10.59
CA ALA A 52 5.27 -15.92 -11.96
C ALA A 52 4.28 -14.80 -12.34
N LEU A 53 2.99 -14.99 -12.03
CA LEU A 53 1.94 -14.00 -12.30
C LEU A 53 2.12 -12.70 -11.51
N LEU A 54 2.54 -12.80 -10.25
CA LEU A 54 2.71 -11.64 -9.37
C LEU A 54 3.71 -10.61 -9.91
N ASN A 55 4.71 -11.03 -10.71
CA ASN A 55 5.66 -10.09 -11.33
C ASN A 55 4.99 -9.07 -12.27
N ARG A 56 3.75 -9.33 -12.72
CA ARG A 56 3.02 -8.38 -13.58
C ARG A 56 2.60 -7.12 -12.82
N TYR A 57 2.54 -7.18 -11.50
CA TYR A 57 2.26 -6.04 -10.63
C TYR A 57 3.48 -5.12 -10.44
N ASP A 58 4.68 -5.52 -10.86
CA ASP A 58 5.91 -4.70 -10.74
C ASP A 58 5.92 -3.49 -11.68
N PHE A 59 5.02 -3.43 -12.66
CA PHE A 59 4.95 -2.32 -13.61
C PHE A 59 3.57 -2.12 -14.23
N THR A 60 3.40 -0.98 -14.87
CA THR A 60 2.23 -0.62 -15.68
C THR A 60 2.66 -0.53 -17.14
N ILE A 61 1.84 -1.05 -18.06
CA ILE A 61 2.04 -0.88 -19.51
C ILE A 61 1.32 0.39 -20.01
N GLU A 62 1.81 0.99 -21.09
CA GLU A 62 1.32 2.29 -21.59
C GLU A 62 -0.19 2.29 -21.92
N LYS A 63 -0.74 1.14 -22.35
CA LYS A 63 -2.18 0.97 -22.57
C LYS A 63 -2.87 0.67 -21.24
N THR A 64 -3.21 1.73 -20.50
CA THR A 64 -3.70 1.64 -19.12
C THR A 64 -4.98 0.81 -18.93
N ILE A 65 -5.90 0.77 -19.91
CA ILE A 65 -7.10 -0.08 -19.82
C ILE A 65 -6.73 -1.56 -19.92
N ALA A 66 -5.93 -1.95 -20.93
CA ALA A 66 -5.48 -3.32 -21.08
C ALA A 66 -4.59 -3.77 -19.90
N ASP A 67 -3.79 -2.87 -19.34
CA ASP A 67 -3.03 -3.13 -18.10
C ASP A 67 -3.95 -3.52 -16.94
N LEU A 68 -5.04 -2.76 -16.78
CA LEU A 68 -6.00 -2.96 -15.72
C LEU A 68 -6.76 -4.28 -15.90
N GLU A 69 -7.27 -4.55 -17.09
CA GLU A 69 -7.97 -5.80 -17.42
C GLU A 69 -7.07 -7.03 -17.21
N GLU A 70 -5.79 -6.96 -17.61
CA GLU A 70 -4.81 -8.02 -17.32
C GLU A 70 -4.62 -8.23 -15.82
N LYS A 71 -4.47 -7.14 -15.05
CA LYS A 71 -4.26 -7.19 -13.59
C LYS A 71 -5.48 -7.72 -12.84
N GLU A 72 -6.69 -7.37 -13.29
CA GLU A 72 -7.97 -7.91 -12.80
C GLU A 72 -8.10 -9.41 -13.10
N TRP A 73 -7.80 -9.83 -14.33
CA TRP A 73 -7.83 -11.24 -14.69
C TRP A 73 -6.85 -12.08 -13.85
N ILE A 74 -5.62 -11.59 -13.67
CA ILE A 74 -4.62 -12.25 -12.80
C ILE A 74 -5.13 -12.35 -11.37
N HIS A 75 -5.74 -11.28 -10.85
CA HIS A 75 -6.30 -11.25 -9.50
C HIS A 75 -7.35 -12.35 -9.32
N ASP A 76 -8.31 -12.45 -10.23
CA ASP A 76 -9.39 -13.44 -10.17
C ASP A 76 -8.87 -14.87 -10.31
N LEU A 77 -7.90 -15.08 -11.21
CA LEU A 77 -7.25 -16.38 -11.39
C LEU A 77 -6.53 -16.84 -10.11
N LEU A 78 -5.77 -15.94 -9.49
CA LEU A 78 -5.02 -16.23 -8.27
C LEU A 78 -5.96 -16.53 -7.09
N ILE A 79 -7.08 -15.81 -6.96
CA ILE A 79 -8.11 -16.14 -5.96
C ILE A 79 -8.70 -17.52 -6.25
N GLY A 80 -8.99 -17.83 -7.52
CA GLY A 80 -9.51 -19.13 -7.94
C GLY A 80 -8.61 -20.33 -7.59
N TRP A 81 -7.31 -20.11 -7.43
CA TRP A 81 -6.36 -21.15 -6.98
C TRP A 81 -6.34 -21.35 -5.47
N GLY A 82 -6.91 -20.44 -4.68
CA GLY A 82 -7.12 -20.60 -3.25
C GLY A 82 -5.82 -20.57 -2.41
N GLU A 83 -5.77 -21.41 -1.38
CA GLU A 83 -4.75 -21.38 -0.32
C GLU A 83 -3.30 -21.49 -0.83
N VAL A 84 -3.06 -22.18 -1.95
CA VAL A 84 -1.71 -22.36 -2.54
C VAL A 84 -1.04 -21.03 -2.92
N VAL A 85 -1.82 -19.96 -3.05
CA VAL A 85 -1.38 -18.62 -3.44
C VAL A 85 -0.96 -17.76 -2.24
N VAL A 86 -1.42 -18.08 -1.02
CA VAL A 86 -1.24 -17.22 0.16
C VAL A 86 0.24 -16.92 0.45
N GLU A 87 1.08 -17.94 0.57
CA GLU A 87 2.51 -17.74 0.86
C GLU A 87 3.27 -17.05 -0.28
N PRO A 88 3.07 -17.40 -1.57
CA PRO A 88 3.60 -16.63 -2.69
C PRO A 88 3.28 -15.14 -2.64
N VAL A 89 2.03 -14.77 -2.31
CA VAL A 89 1.62 -13.37 -2.22
C VAL A 89 2.27 -12.69 -1.01
N LYS A 90 2.29 -13.34 0.16
CA LYS A 90 3.01 -12.81 1.34
C LYS A 90 4.50 -12.61 1.04
N ALA A 91 5.15 -13.55 0.34
CA ALA A 91 6.54 -13.41 -0.06
C ALA A 91 6.75 -12.26 -1.05
N TYR A 92 5.82 -12.05 -1.99
CA TYR A 92 5.82 -10.90 -2.90
C TYR A 92 5.72 -9.57 -2.16
N LEU A 93 4.76 -9.45 -1.25
CA LEU A 93 4.51 -8.21 -0.52
C LEU A 93 5.68 -7.74 0.36
N ARG A 94 6.51 -8.65 0.86
CA ARG A 94 7.70 -8.29 1.65
C ARG A 94 8.76 -7.51 0.87
N ARG A 95 8.76 -7.59 -0.47
CA ARG A 95 9.77 -6.92 -1.33
C ARG A 95 9.19 -5.90 -2.30
N ALA A 96 7.90 -5.98 -2.59
CA ALA A 96 7.26 -5.12 -3.58
C ALA A 96 7.14 -3.67 -3.07
N ALA A 97 7.28 -2.71 -3.98
CA ALA A 97 6.97 -1.31 -3.70
C ALA A 97 5.47 -1.04 -3.85
N GLN A 98 4.84 -1.63 -4.87
CA GLN A 98 3.40 -1.51 -5.14
C GLN A 98 2.67 -2.75 -4.63
N ILE A 99 1.77 -2.56 -3.66
CA ILE A 99 1.16 -3.69 -2.94
C ILE A 99 -0.36 -3.79 -3.08
N ALA A 100 -1.04 -2.76 -3.61
CA ALA A 100 -2.50 -2.68 -3.62
C ALA A 100 -3.20 -3.92 -4.22
N TRP A 101 -2.78 -4.39 -5.38
CA TRP A 101 -3.36 -5.60 -6.01
C TRP A 101 -3.08 -6.89 -5.22
N PRO A 102 -1.82 -7.22 -4.86
CA PRO A 102 -1.56 -8.40 -4.05
C PRO A 102 -2.21 -8.38 -2.66
N VAL A 103 -2.40 -7.20 -2.04
CA VAL A 103 -3.18 -7.08 -0.80
C VAL A 103 -4.65 -7.45 -1.01
N LYS A 104 -5.28 -7.04 -2.12
CA LYS A 104 -6.65 -7.48 -2.47
C LYS A 104 -6.75 -9.00 -2.62
N ILE A 105 -5.75 -9.62 -3.25
CA ILE A 105 -5.70 -11.09 -3.39
C ILE A 105 -5.66 -11.75 -2.01
N LEU A 106 -4.77 -11.30 -1.12
CA LEU A 106 -4.73 -11.83 0.26
C LEU A 106 -6.03 -11.57 1.02
N ALA A 107 -6.61 -10.39 0.91
CA ALA A 107 -7.88 -10.05 1.57
C ALA A 107 -9.03 -10.99 1.19
N ALA A 108 -9.00 -11.55 -0.01
CA ALA A 108 -9.97 -12.55 -0.47
C ALA A 108 -9.68 -13.98 0.02
N LEU A 109 -8.43 -14.27 0.41
CA LEU A 109 -7.94 -15.62 0.72
C LEU A 109 -7.72 -15.89 2.22
N ILE A 110 -7.48 -14.85 3.02
CA ILE A 110 -7.20 -14.98 4.45
C ILE A 110 -8.16 -14.14 5.31
N PRO A 111 -8.36 -14.49 6.60
CA PRO A 111 -9.16 -13.69 7.51
C PRO A 111 -8.66 -12.25 7.65
N ARG A 112 -9.59 -11.34 7.92
CA ARG A 112 -9.33 -9.89 8.08
C ARG A 112 -8.24 -9.61 9.12
N GLU A 113 -8.30 -10.30 10.25
CA GLU A 113 -7.35 -10.13 11.36
C GLU A 113 -5.95 -10.61 10.95
N GLU A 114 -5.84 -11.72 10.23
CA GLU A 114 -4.56 -12.22 9.74
C GLU A 114 -3.93 -11.26 8.72
N LEU A 115 -4.74 -10.69 7.82
CA LEU A 115 -4.27 -9.67 6.89
C LEU A 115 -3.76 -8.44 7.63
N LEU A 116 -4.49 -7.98 8.65
CA LEU A 116 -4.12 -6.81 9.44
C LEU A 116 -2.78 -7.01 10.14
N GLU A 117 -2.58 -8.14 10.83
CA GLU A 117 -1.29 -8.47 11.45
C GLU A 117 -0.16 -8.54 10.42
N PHE A 118 -0.44 -9.09 9.25
CA PHE A 118 0.55 -9.17 8.19
C PHE A 118 0.92 -7.79 7.64
N LEU A 119 -0.03 -6.87 7.46
CA LEU A 119 0.26 -5.49 7.04
C LEU A 119 1.09 -4.74 8.08
N PHE A 120 0.81 -4.92 9.38
CA PHE A 120 1.68 -4.36 10.43
C PHE A 120 3.11 -4.90 10.36
N LEU A 121 3.28 -6.20 10.07
CA LEU A 121 4.60 -6.81 9.90
C LEU A 121 5.37 -6.27 8.68
N LEU A 122 4.68 -5.72 7.67
CA LEU A 122 5.33 -5.11 6.51
C LEU A 122 5.86 -3.70 6.77
N MET A 123 5.43 -3.06 7.87
CA MET A 123 5.98 -1.77 8.26
C MET A 123 7.44 -1.93 8.67
N PRO A 124 8.34 -1.05 8.19
CA PRO A 124 9.73 -1.08 8.60
C PRO A 124 9.88 -0.79 10.10
N GLU A 125 10.81 -1.47 10.77
CA GLU A 125 11.11 -1.24 12.19
C GLU A 125 12.31 -0.29 12.36
N GLY A 126 12.13 0.82 13.08
CA GLY A 126 13.22 1.78 13.37
C GLY A 126 13.78 2.49 12.13
N ASP A 127 15.07 2.84 12.15
CA ASP A 127 15.77 3.53 11.03
C ASP A 127 16.02 2.63 9.80
N THR A 128 15.28 1.54 9.63
CA THR A 128 15.56 0.51 8.62
C THR A 128 15.05 0.82 7.22
N ILE A 129 14.56 2.04 6.99
CA ILE A 129 14.17 2.48 5.66
C ILE A 129 15.40 2.96 4.87
N PHE A 130 16.22 1.98 4.51
CA PHE A 130 17.51 2.22 3.85
C PHE A 130 17.38 2.45 2.33
N ASP A 131 16.22 2.13 1.74
CA ASP A 131 16.03 2.19 0.29
C ASP A 131 14.62 2.69 -0.12
N GLU A 132 14.55 3.25 -1.33
CA GLU A 132 13.36 3.85 -1.93
C GLU A 132 12.15 2.90 -1.97
N ASN A 133 12.36 1.61 -2.24
CA ASN A 133 11.24 0.66 -2.29
C ASN A 133 10.66 0.41 -0.90
N SER A 134 11.49 0.46 0.15
CA SER A 134 11.03 0.31 1.52
C SER A 134 10.23 1.53 2.00
N HIS A 135 10.60 2.76 1.60
CA HIS A 135 9.79 3.97 1.83
C HIS A 135 8.45 3.88 1.10
N GLN A 136 8.49 3.58 -0.20
CA GLN A 136 7.27 3.48 -1.01
C GLN A 136 6.33 2.40 -0.50
N ARG A 137 6.88 1.24 -0.07
CA ARG A 137 6.08 0.18 0.56
C ARG A 137 5.44 0.66 1.86
N ALA A 138 6.16 1.36 2.74
CA ALA A 138 5.59 1.87 3.98
C ALA A 138 4.41 2.82 3.74
N ILE A 139 4.52 3.72 2.76
CA ILE A 139 3.43 4.61 2.31
C ILE A 139 2.21 3.79 1.86
N GLU A 140 2.42 2.80 1.00
CA GLU A 140 1.33 1.96 0.51
C GLU A 140 0.72 1.10 1.63
N VAL A 141 1.53 0.58 2.56
CA VAL A 141 1.04 -0.19 3.72
C VAL A 141 0.16 0.69 4.60
N LEU A 142 0.54 1.94 4.87
CA LEU A 142 -0.31 2.88 5.61
C LEU A 142 -1.64 3.14 4.91
N ALA A 143 -1.62 3.29 3.58
CA ALA A 143 -2.84 3.45 2.80
C ALA A 143 -3.74 2.21 2.93
N GLN A 144 -3.19 1.00 2.85
CA GLN A 144 -3.97 -0.23 3.03
C GLN A 144 -4.47 -0.40 4.47
N LEU A 145 -3.65 -0.10 5.47
CA LEU A 145 -4.03 -0.14 6.89
C LEU A 145 -5.18 0.83 7.18
N GLY A 146 -5.17 2.03 6.59
CA GLY A 146 -6.20 3.06 6.80
C GLY A 146 -7.63 2.62 6.47
N GLU A 147 -7.80 1.61 5.61
CA GLU A 147 -9.11 1.03 5.27
C GLU A 147 -9.72 0.19 6.42
N PHE A 148 -8.93 -0.12 7.45
CA PHE A 148 -9.35 -0.83 8.65
C PHE A 148 -9.63 0.15 9.79
N ARG A 149 -10.55 -0.24 10.69
CA ARG A 149 -10.79 0.45 11.96
C ARG A 149 -10.09 -0.32 13.06
N ASP A 150 -8.91 0.16 13.46
CA ASP A 150 -8.11 -0.43 14.53
C ASP A 150 -7.26 0.67 15.20
N PRO A 151 -7.35 0.87 16.53
CA PRO A 151 -6.61 1.93 17.24
C PRO A 151 -5.08 1.86 17.06
N ARG A 152 -4.52 0.67 16.76
CA ARG A 152 -3.09 0.50 16.51
C ARG A 152 -2.63 1.26 15.27
N ILE A 153 -3.51 1.45 14.28
CA ILE A 153 -3.22 2.19 13.05
C ILE A 153 -2.96 3.65 13.39
N SER A 154 -3.85 4.25 14.18
CA SER A 154 -3.71 5.64 14.57
C SER A 154 -2.44 5.86 15.41
N HIS A 155 -2.13 4.95 16.33
CA HIS A 155 -0.91 5.02 17.14
C HIS A 155 0.36 4.92 16.29
N LEU A 156 0.41 3.95 15.35
CA LEU A 156 1.49 3.81 14.39
C LEU A 156 1.67 5.09 13.56
N ALA A 157 0.57 5.58 12.97
CA ALA A 157 0.61 6.76 12.12
C ALA A 157 1.02 8.03 12.87
N ALA A 158 0.58 8.21 14.12
CA ALA A 158 1.00 9.32 14.96
C ALA A 158 2.52 9.33 15.20
N GLY A 159 3.14 8.16 15.36
CA GLY A 159 4.60 8.03 15.49
C GLY A 159 5.39 8.47 14.26
N LEU A 160 4.77 8.45 13.06
CA LEU A 160 5.40 8.80 11.78
C LEU A 160 5.27 10.28 11.43
N LEU A 161 4.55 11.08 12.20
CA LEU A 161 4.37 12.50 11.92
C LEU A 161 5.66 13.33 12.05
N GLY A 162 6.65 12.80 12.77
CA GLY A 162 7.98 13.39 12.95
C GLY A 162 9.05 12.84 12.01
N ASP A 163 8.69 12.00 11.04
CA ASP A 163 9.65 11.42 10.10
C ASP A 163 10.31 12.51 9.23
N SER A 164 11.45 12.22 8.61
CA SER A 164 12.07 13.12 7.64
C SER A 164 11.41 13.07 6.25
N ASP A 165 10.72 11.96 5.94
CA ASP A 165 10.02 11.77 4.67
C ASP A 165 8.61 12.37 4.72
N ASP A 166 8.41 13.43 3.94
CA ASP A 166 7.15 14.15 3.87
C ASP A 166 6.01 13.34 3.22
N ASP A 167 6.31 12.42 2.30
CA ASP A 167 5.29 11.54 1.72
C ASP A 167 4.80 10.51 2.77
N LEU A 168 5.70 10.05 3.64
CA LEU A 168 5.34 9.18 4.76
C LEU A 168 4.46 9.91 5.79
N LYS A 169 4.80 11.17 6.14
CA LYS A 169 3.94 12.01 6.99
C LYS A 169 2.55 12.19 6.39
N LEU A 170 2.45 12.44 5.08
CA LEU A 170 1.17 12.61 4.40
C LEU A 170 0.32 11.34 4.41
N ALA A 171 0.95 10.18 4.19
CA ALA A 171 0.30 8.89 4.30
C ALA A 171 -0.21 8.61 5.73
N ALA A 172 0.60 8.95 6.74
CA ALA A 172 0.20 8.84 8.14
C ALA A 172 -1.00 9.74 8.47
N LEU A 173 -1.01 11.00 8.03
CA LEU A 173 -2.16 11.91 8.19
C LEU A 173 -3.42 11.38 7.51
N ALA A 174 -3.29 10.76 6.33
CA ALA A 174 -4.41 10.12 5.66
C ALA A 174 -4.94 8.91 6.44
N ALA A 175 -4.05 8.06 6.97
CA ALA A 175 -4.44 6.95 7.82
C ALA A 175 -5.19 7.44 9.07
N ILE A 176 -4.69 8.46 9.78
CA ILE A 176 -5.34 9.07 10.96
C ILE A 176 -6.73 9.64 10.59
N GLU A 177 -6.87 10.30 9.43
CA GLU A 177 -8.16 10.82 8.99
C GLU A 177 -9.22 9.72 8.91
N LEU A 178 -8.82 8.57 8.38
CA LEU A 178 -9.67 7.40 8.24
C LEU A 178 -9.91 6.65 9.54
N GLN A 179 -9.37 7.06 10.70
CA GLN A 179 -9.71 6.46 11.99
C GLN A 179 -10.86 7.20 12.69
N ALA A 180 -11.44 6.62 13.73
CA ALA A 180 -12.44 7.31 14.57
C ALA A 180 -11.75 7.99 15.75
N GLY A 181 -12.42 8.96 16.37
CA GLY A 181 -11.91 9.59 17.59
C GLY A 181 -10.99 10.80 17.39
N ASP A 182 -10.38 11.21 18.49
CA ASP A 182 -9.47 12.35 18.60
C ASP A 182 -8.19 12.02 19.39
N GLU A 183 -7.88 10.73 19.59
CA GLU A 183 -6.72 10.28 20.37
C GLU A 183 -5.39 10.88 19.85
N GLU A 184 -5.26 11.04 18.53
CA GLU A 184 -4.03 11.52 17.88
C GLU A 184 -3.98 13.05 17.78
N ARG A 185 -5.01 13.76 18.24
CA ARG A 185 -5.09 15.21 18.11
C ARG A 185 -3.85 15.89 18.67
N GLU A 186 -3.39 15.48 19.85
CA GLU A 186 -2.21 16.07 20.49
C GLU A 186 -0.93 15.84 19.69
N ALA A 187 -0.75 14.64 19.13
CA ALA A 187 0.40 14.31 18.28
C ALA A 187 0.39 15.16 17.00
N VAL A 188 -0.77 15.28 16.34
CA VAL A 188 -0.94 16.12 15.15
C VAL A 188 -0.73 17.60 15.49
N THR A 189 -1.18 18.07 16.66
CA THR A 189 -0.94 19.43 17.15
C THR A 189 0.55 19.70 17.34
N ALA A 190 1.27 18.79 17.99
CA ALA A 190 2.72 18.93 18.18
C ALA A 190 3.45 18.96 16.83
N ALA A 191 3.11 18.06 15.91
CA ALA A 191 3.69 18.02 14.57
C ALA A 191 3.40 19.30 13.78
N PHE A 192 2.18 19.85 13.85
CA PHE A 192 1.82 21.10 13.19
C PHE A 192 2.64 22.30 13.68
N LEU A 193 2.94 22.36 14.99
CA LEU A 193 3.77 23.42 15.55
C LEU A 193 5.26 23.29 15.18
N ALA A 194 5.74 22.07 14.98
CA ALA A 194 7.12 21.77 14.63
C ALA A 194 7.40 21.84 13.12
N GLU A 195 6.37 21.71 12.27
CA GLU A 195 6.50 21.70 10.82
C GLU A 195 6.75 23.11 10.27
N GLU A 196 8.00 23.51 10.12
CA GLU A 196 8.40 24.87 9.73
C GLU A 196 8.37 25.12 8.21
N ASP A 197 8.82 24.13 7.42
CA ASP A 197 9.21 24.35 6.03
C ASP A 197 8.31 23.63 5.01
N ASN A 198 7.61 22.56 5.39
CA ASN A 198 6.78 21.83 4.42
C ASN A 198 5.33 22.33 4.37
N ILE A 199 5.06 23.18 3.39
CA ILE A 199 3.72 23.74 3.13
C ILE A 199 2.69 22.65 2.81
N ARG A 200 3.08 21.56 2.12
CA ARG A 200 2.18 20.46 1.73
C ARG A 200 1.71 19.67 2.95
N VAL A 201 2.65 19.29 3.82
CA VAL A 201 2.36 18.59 5.09
C VAL A 201 1.53 19.50 6.01
N ARG A 202 1.94 20.75 6.17
CA ARG A 202 1.20 21.72 7.00
C ARG A 202 -0.24 21.91 6.51
N LYS A 203 -0.44 22.08 5.19
CA LYS A 203 -1.78 22.19 4.60
C LYS A 203 -2.61 20.94 4.90
N ARG A 204 -2.03 19.75 4.75
CA ARG A 204 -2.72 18.48 5.03
C ARG A 204 -3.15 18.36 6.50
N MET A 205 -2.32 18.80 7.44
CA MET A 205 -2.69 18.85 8.86
C MET A 205 -3.86 19.80 9.11
N LEU A 206 -3.90 20.96 8.46
CA LEU A 206 -5.03 21.90 8.55
C LEU A 206 -6.32 21.28 7.99
N GLU A 207 -6.24 20.60 6.85
CA GLU A 207 -7.34 19.85 6.25
C GLU A 207 -7.84 18.76 7.22
N LEU A 208 -6.93 18.06 7.92
CA LEU A 208 -7.29 17.07 8.94
C LEU A 208 -8.00 17.70 10.14
N PHE A 209 -7.45 18.78 10.73
CA PHE A 209 -8.11 19.52 11.82
C PHE A 209 -9.51 19.97 11.42
N HIS A 210 -9.66 20.45 10.18
CA HIS A 210 -10.94 20.86 9.63
C HIS A 210 -11.92 19.69 9.49
N ALA A 211 -11.49 18.60 8.84
CA ALA A 211 -12.30 17.41 8.59
C ALA A 211 -12.78 16.75 9.88
N LYS A 212 -11.90 16.66 10.88
CA LYS A 212 -12.22 16.07 12.20
C LYS A 212 -12.95 17.03 13.14
N GLY A 213 -12.98 18.33 12.82
CA GLY A 213 -13.56 19.35 13.69
C GLY A 213 -12.80 19.51 15.03
N TRP A 214 -11.52 19.19 15.04
CA TRP A 214 -10.69 19.24 16.25
C TRP A 214 -10.45 20.69 16.68
N SER A 215 -10.64 20.96 17.98
CA SER A 215 -10.33 22.25 18.58
C SER A 215 -8.82 22.42 18.73
N VAL A 216 -8.33 23.62 18.44
CA VAL A 216 -6.93 24.06 18.65
C VAL A 216 -6.83 25.13 19.74
N GLU A 217 -7.80 25.16 20.68
CA GLU A 217 -7.88 26.15 21.75
C GLU A 217 -6.57 26.23 22.57
N SER A 218 -5.94 25.09 22.86
CA SER A 218 -4.70 25.01 23.63
C SER A 218 -3.51 25.72 22.96
N ILE A 219 -3.52 25.86 21.63
CA ILE A 219 -2.44 26.46 20.83
C ILE A 219 -2.93 27.66 20.02
N ARG A 220 -4.01 28.31 20.47
CA ARG A 220 -4.72 29.32 19.68
C ARG A 220 -3.80 30.42 19.14
N LYS A 221 -2.92 30.97 19.99
CA LYS A 221 -2.06 32.11 19.64
C LYS A 221 -1.03 31.73 18.58
N GLU A 222 -0.51 30.52 18.66
CA GLU A 222 0.45 29.93 17.74
C GLU A 222 -0.25 29.59 16.42
N ALA A 223 -1.41 28.93 16.48
CA ALA A 223 -2.23 28.61 15.32
C ALA A 223 -2.59 29.87 14.52
N GLU A 224 -3.07 30.93 15.16
CA GLU A 224 -3.39 32.21 14.49
C GLU A 224 -2.22 32.80 13.67
N LYS A 225 -0.97 32.55 14.08
CA LYS A 225 0.23 33.02 13.35
C LYS A 225 0.61 32.11 12.17
N LEU A 226 0.29 30.83 12.26
CA LEU A 226 0.70 29.80 11.30
C LEU A 226 -0.34 29.56 10.20
N LEU A 227 -1.57 30.04 10.36
CA LEU A 227 -2.64 29.86 9.39
C LEU A 227 -2.35 30.61 8.07
N PRO A 228 -2.31 29.91 6.92
CA PRO A 228 -2.14 30.56 5.62
C PRO A 228 -3.43 31.26 5.19
N GLN A 229 -3.31 32.10 4.16
CA GLN A 229 -4.46 32.76 3.54
C GLN A 229 -5.52 31.73 3.12
N GLY A 230 -6.79 32.03 3.41
CA GLY A 230 -7.92 31.14 3.13
C GLY A 230 -8.35 30.28 4.32
N TYR A 231 -7.56 30.19 5.39
CA TYR A 231 -7.94 29.53 6.64
C TYR A 231 -8.21 30.55 7.76
N PHE A 232 -9.06 30.18 8.72
CA PHE A 232 -9.35 30.99 9.91
C PHE A 232 -9.80 30.11 11.09
N LEU A 233 -9.68 30.64 12.31
CA LEU A 233 -10.26 30.03 13.50
C LEU A 233 -11.71 30.51 13.69
N SER A 234 -12.61 29.55 13.89
CA SER A 234 -13.98 29.84 14.31
C SER A 234 -14.07 30.23 15.79
N LYS A 235 -15.27 30.67 16.22
CA LYS A 235 -15.54 30.99 17.64
C LYS A 235 -15.30 29.81 18.60
N ASN A 236 -15.43 28.58 18.09
CA ASN A 236 -15.22 27.35 18.86
C ASN A 236 -13.78 26.84 18.75
N HIS A 237 -12.84 27.68 18.31
CA HIS A 237 -11.42 27.32 18.16
C HIS A 237 -11.15 26.16 17.19
N VAL A 238 -12.05 25.92 16.24
CA VAL A 238 -11.87 24.94 15.16
C VAL A 238 -11.42 25.66 13.89
N ILE A 239 -10.49 25.04 13.14
CA ILE A 239 -10.00 25.52 11.85
C ILE A 239 -11.08 25.38 10.78
N LYS A 240 -11.31 26.47 10.04
CA LYS A 240 -12.24 26.55 8.90
C LYS A 240 -11.53 27.08 7.66
N GLN A 241 -11.95 26.59 6.51
CA GLN A 241 -11.55 27.11 5.21
C GLN A 241 -12.61 28.10 4.72
N ARG A 242 -12.20 29.16 4.04
CA ARG A 242 -13.11 30.08 3.36
C ARG A 242 -13.58 29.43 2.07
N ASP A 243 -14.88 29.27 1.92
CA ASP A 243 -15.49 28.95 0.63
C ASP A 243 -15.38 30.20 -0.25
N TYR A 244 -14.79 30.05 -1.44
CA TYR A 244 -14.72 31.10 -2.47
C TYR A 244 -15.79 30.87 -3.53
#